data_AF-A0A3B8YQR8-F1
#
_entry.id   AF-A0A3B8YQR8-F1
#
_cell.length_a   1.000
_cell.length_b   1.000
_cell.length_c   1.000
_cell.angle_alpha   90.00
_cell.angle_beta   90.00
_cell.angle_gamma   90.00
#
_symmetry.space_group_name_H-M   'P 1'
#
loop_
_entity.id
_entity.type
_entity.pdbx_description
1 polymer ?
#
loop_
_entity_poly.entity_id
_entity_poly.type
_entity_poly.pdbx_seq_one_letter_code
_entity_poly.pdbx_strand_id
1 'polypeptide(L)'
;DGNFLCNGIVNPDRTPHPAMAEVKYTHQNFAVEAVDLPKGIVNIINRQYFSNTDNYTFKYNITENGKQISEGILPVTLAPQQAAHATVPVGQIKARPGMEYFLNFEVVQKTATQLIPANHIVAVEQFKLPITVPKQAFTDKSQKPELKITSSGKSIVVKSPTVNFVFDKKSGTVTSYKVTGQEYFDKGFGIQPNFWRAPNDNDFGNGNPHRLQVWKQSSRHFNVTDVKGYAQGNNAVVETTYLLAAGNLYTIKYTVHPSGVVKVDVEFHSTDMQAAQLEASEATLMATASPEATAARKASSELVVPRIGVRFRLPASMNAVEYFGRGPGENYIDRASGSKVGLYKTTADEMYFPYVRPQENGHRTDTRWVALKGAGNGLMVVADETIGFNSLKNSVEDFDSEEATRRPYQWNNFSSEEIAGRDDADAKNKRPRHTHINDITPRNFVEVCVDMKQQGVAGYNSWGARPLPEYSIPANQNYKWGFTLVPFSNAGDIQIKSVLKY
;
A
#
# COMPACT_ATOMS: atom_id res chain seq x y z
N ASP A 1 3.91 -22.66 -23.77
CA ASP A 1 4.06 -21.32 -23.14
C ASP A 1 3.19 -21.03 -21.92
N GLY A 2 2.52 -22.01 -21.29
CA GLY A 2 1.85 -21.79 -19.99
C GLY A 2 0.83 -20.64 -19.97
N ASN A 3 0.96 -19.72 -18.99
CA ASN A 3 0.06 -18.57 -18.85
C ASN A 3 0.35 -17.41 -19.82
N PHE A 4 1.26 -17.57 -20.79
CA PHE A 4 1.56 -16.52 -21.77
C PHE A 4 0.35 -16.15 -22.65
N LEU A 5 -0.67 -17.02 -22.74
CA LEU A 5 -1.96 -16.74 -23.40
C LEU A 5 -2.92 -15.88 -22.57
N CYS A 6 -2.60 -15.57 -21.32
CA CYS A 6 -3.47 -14.82 -20.40
C CYS A 6 -3.08 -13.33 -20.35
N ASN A 7 -3.36 -12.57 -21.42
CA ASN A 7 -2.95 -11.16 -21.54
C ASN A 7 -4.12 -10.15 -21.58
N GLY A 8 -5.33 -10.61 -21.31
CA GLY A 8 -6.53 -9.78 -21.40
C GLY A 8 -6.64 -8.76 -20.26
N ILE A 9 -7.33 -7.65 -20.52
CA ILE A 9 -7.79 -6.67 -19.51
C ILE A 9 -9.15 -7.04 -18.89
N VAL A 10 -9.66 -8.22 -19.24
CA VAL A 10 -10.86 -8.87 -18.69
C VAL A 10 -10.56 -10.36 -18.55
N ASN A 11 -11.20 -11.01 -17.57
CA ASN A 11 -11.20 -12.46 -17.43
C ASN A 11 -11.95 -13.15 -18.58
N PRO A 12 -11.79 -14.48 -18.77
CA PRO A 12 -12.53 -15.23 -19.79
C PRO A 12 -14.06 -15.13 -19.67
N ASP A 13 -14.59 -14.87 -18.48
CA ASP A 13 -16.01 -14.62 -18.20
C ASP A 13 -16.45 -13.15 -18.44
N ARG A 14 -15.53 -12.30 -18.92
CA ARG A 14 -15.66 -10.84 -19.15
C ARG A 14 -15.69 -10.00 -17.88
N THR A 15 -15.40 -10.57 -16.71
CA THR A 15 -15.16 -9.79 -15.49
C THR A 15 -13.95 -8.85 -15.70
N PRO A 16 -14.09 -7.53 -15.57
CA PRO A 16 -12.99 -6.60 -15.81
C PRO A 16 -11.83 -6.76 -14.84
N HIS A 17 -10.60 -6.65 -15.34
CA HIS A 17 -9.43 -6.50 -14.48
C HIS A 17 -9.33 -5.08 -13.92
N PRO A 18 -8.63 -4.85 -12.80
CA PRO A 18 -8.45 -3.50 -12.25
C PRO A 18 -7.80 -2.52 -13.24
N ALA A 19 -6.96 -3.01 -14.15
CA ALA A 19 -6.35 -2.21 -15.21
C ALA A 19 -7.37 -1.54 -16.15
N MET A 20 -8.61 -2.06 -16.25
CA MET A 20 -9.67 -1.46 -17.05
C MET A 20 -10.01 -0.03 -16.61
N ALA A 21 -9.87 0.28 -15.31
CA ALA A 21 -10.09 1.64 -14.82
C ALA A 21 -9.05 2.63 -15.39
N GLU A 22 -7.80 2.20 -15.53
CA GLU A 22 -6.74 3.01 -16.13
C GLU A 22 -6.99 3.20 -17.63
N VAL A 23 -7.35 2.14 -18.36
CA VAL A 23 -7.70 2.21 -19.79
C VAL A 23 -8.88 3.15 -20.02
N LYS A 24 -9.95 3.04 -19.21
CA LYS A 24 -11.11 3.92 -19.31
C LYS A 24 -10.72 5.38 -19.11
N TYR A 25 -9.85 5.67 -18.15
CA TYR A 25 -9.39 7.03 -17.87
C TYR A 25 -8.47 7.57 -18.96
N THR A 26 -7.48 6.80 -19.40
CA THR A 26 -6.50 7.28 -20.39
C THR A 26 -7.11 7.48 -21.78
N HIS A 27 -8.16 6.72 -22.12
CA HIS A 27 -8.84 6.80 -23.42
C HIS A 27 -10.08 7.71 -23.42
N GLN A 28 -10.37 8.42 -22.33
CA GLN A 28 -11.56 9.27 -22.26
C GLN A 28 -11.47 10.47 -23.24
N ASN A 29 -12.60 10.81 -23.87
CA ASN A 29 -12.66 11.84 -24.91
C ASN A 29 -12.91 13.27 -24.39
N PHE A 30 -13.05 13.43 -23.08
CA PHE A 30 -13.14 14.74 -22.43
C PHE A 30 -12.03 14.88 -21.42
N ALA A 31 -11.37 16.02 -21.41
CA ALA A 31 -10.35 16.31 -20.41
C ALA A 31 -10.72 17.57 -19.64
N VAL A 32 -10.25 17.62 -18.40
CA VAL A 32 -10.30 18.80 -17.56
C VAL A 32 -8.86 19.06 -17.14
N GLU A 33 -8.39 20.29 -17.30
CA GLU A 33 -7.05 20.71 -16.92
C GLU A 33 -7.16 21.84 -15.88
N ALA A 34 -6.30 21.81 -14.87
CA ALA A 34 -6.23 22.87 -13.88
C ALA A 34 -5.65 24.16 -14.51
N VAL A 35 -6.32 25.29 -14.30
CA VAL A 35 -5.82 26.62 -14.72
C VAL A 35 -5.48 27.47 -13.49
N ASP A 36 -6.45 27.66 -12.58
CA ASP A 36 -6.28 28.37 -11.30
C ASP A 36 -7.21 27.75 -10.25
N LEU A 37 -6.77 26.67 -9.61
CA LEU A 37 -7.55 25.92 -8.62
C LEU A 37 -7.98 26.76 -7.39
N PRO A 38 -7.17 27.68 -6.84
CA PRO A 38 -7.63 28.60 -5.80
C PRO A 38 -8.88 29.41 -6.17
N LYS A 39 -9.01 29.78 -7.45
CA LYS A 39 -10.21 30.46 -7.99
C LYS A 39 -11.24 29.50 -8.61
N GLY A 40 -10.97 28.19 -8.59
CA GLY A 40 -11.82 27.17 -9.19
C GLY A 40 -11.86 27.21 -10.71
N ILE A 41 -10.85 27.78 -11.38
CA ILE A 41 -10.80 27.88 -12.85
C ILE A 41 -10.14 26.62 -13.42
N VAL A 42 -10.85 25.98 -14.34
CA VAL A 42 -10.39 24.81 -15.09
C VAL A 42 -10.62 25.02 -16.57
N ASN A 43 -9.84 24.33 -17.41
CA ASN A 43 -10.05 24.26 -18.84
C ASN A 43 -10.74 22.92 -19.18
N ILE A 44 -11.89 22.97 -19.84
CA ILE A 44 -12.65 21.79 -20.26
C ILE A 44 -12.42 21.61 -21.76
N ILE A 45 -12.00 20.42 -22.16
CA ILE A 45 -11.58 20.11 -23.53
C ILE A 45 -12.44 18.99 -24.10
N ASN A 46 -13.05 19.24 -25.25
CA ASN A 46 -13.68 18.22 -26.08
C ASN A 46 -12.64 17.62 -27.04
N ARG A 47 -12.19 16.40 -26.80
CA ARG A 47 -11.23 15.68 -27.68
C ARG A 47 -11.92 14.85 -28.76
N GLN A 48 -13.25 14.90 -28.88
CA GLN A 48 -13.98 14.24 -29.97
C GLN A 48 -13.75 14.99 -31.28
N TYR A 49 -13.68 14.23 -32.39
CA TYR A 49 -13.44 14.79 -33.74
C TYR A 49 -14.72 15.24 -34.45
N PHE A 50 -15.87 14.64 -34.12
CA PHE A 50 -17.11 14.81 -34.90
C PHE A 50 -18.35 15.09 -34.06
N SER A 51 -18.23 15.12 -32.73
CA SER A 51 -19.35 15.30 -31.82
C SER A 51 -19.11 16.48 -30.88
N ASN A 52 -20.17 17.26 -30.65
CA ASN A 52 -20.18 18.35 -29.70
C ASN A 52 -20.60 17.85 -28.29
N THR A 53 -20.77 18.76 -27.34
CA THR A 53 -21.11 18.43 -25.96
C THR A 53 -22.61 18.31 -25.66
N ASP A 54 -23.51 18.42 -26.65
CA ASP A 54 -24.95 18.56 -26.41
C ASP A 54 -25.56 17.35 -25.70
N ASN A 55 -25.06 16.14 -25.98
CA ASN A 55 -25.49 14.90 -25.33
C ASN A 55 -24.78 14.62 -23.99
N TYR A 56 -24.01 15.56 -23.44
CA TYR A 56 -23.23 15.35 -22.22
C TYR A 56 -23.58 16.37 -21.13
N THR A 57 -23.50 15.93 -19.89
CA THR A 57 -23.62 16.78 -18.70
C THR A 57 -22.28 16.78 -17.98
N PHE A 58 -21.69 17.96 -17.79
CA PHE A 58 -20.44 18.16 -17.07
C PHE A 58 -20.76 18.44 -15.61
N LYS A 59 -20.62 17.44 -14.76
CA LYS A 59 -20.88 17.53 -13.33
C LYS A 59 -19.57 17.77 -12.58
N TYR A 60 -19.66 18.49 -11.48
CA TYR A 60 -18.61 18.53 -10.48
C TYR A 60 -19.17 18.25 -9.09
N ASN A 61 -18.33 17.74 -8.20
CA ASN A 61 -18.57 17.78 -6.78
C ASN A 61 -17.30 18.13 -6.02
N ILE A 62 -17.45 18.70 -4.83
CA ILE A 62 -16.35 18.99 -3.92
C ILE A 62 -16.53 18.07 -2.71
N THR A 63 -15.46 17.35 -2.37
CA THR A 63 -15.43 16.45 -1.22
C THR A 63 -14.46 16.95 -0.17
N GLU A 64 -14.83 16.76 1.09
CA GLU A 64 -14.00 16.96 2.28
C GLU A 64 -13.71 15.59 2.89
N ASN A 65 -12.47 15.12 2.80
CA ASN A 65 -12.08 13.75 3.19
C ASN A 65 -13.03 12.66 2.63
N GLY A 66 -13.45 12.82 1.37
CA GLY A 66 -14.37 11.90 0.68
C GLY A 66 -15.86 12.13 0.96
N LYS A 67 -16.23 12.98 1.92
CA LYS A 67 -17.63 13.40 2.12
C LYS A 67 -17.98 14.55 1.19
N GLN A 68 -19.00 14.38 0.35
CA GLN A 68 -19.48 15.46 -0.51
C GLN A 68 -20.00 16.65 0.32
N ILE A 69 -19.53 17.86 -0.01
CA ILE A 69 -19.94 19.12 0.63
C ILE A 69 -20.58 20.11 -0.35
N SER A 70 -20.38 19.91 -1.65
CA SER A 70 -20.97 20.73 -2.71
C SER A 70 -21.01 19.94 -4.02
N GLU A 71 -21.94 20.26 -4.90
CA GLU A 71 -22.04 19.72 -6.26
C GLU A 71 -22.67 20.72 -7.21
N GLY A 72 -22.51 20.50 -8.51
CA GLY A 72 -23.17 21.29 -9.53
C GLY A 72 -22.91 20.81 -10.95
N ILE A 73 -23.46 21.56 -11.90
CA ILE A 73 -23.31 21.33 -13.34
C ILE A 73 -22.60 22.55 -13.94
N LEU A 74 -21.64 22.31 -14.82
CA LEU A 74 -20.96 23.36 -15.56
C LEU A 74 -21.68 23.61 -16.90
N PRO A 75 -21.98 24.87 -17.25
CA PRO A 75 -22.55 25.20 -18.54
C PRO A 75 -21.47 25.09 -19.62
N VAL A 76 -21.43 23.95 -20.32
CA VAL A 76 -20.40 23.64 -21.33
C VAL A 76 -21.05 23.37 -22.68
N THR A 77 -20.72 24.21 -23.65
CA THR A 77 -21.07 24.02 -25.07
C THR A 77 -19.80 24.14 -25.90
N LEU A 78 -19.28 23.00 -26.35
CA LEU A 78 -18.04 22.91 -27.11
C LEU A 78 -18.29 22.14 -28.41
N ALA A 79 -17.85 22.71 -29.53
CA ALA A 79 -17.72 21.97 -30.78
C ALA A 79 -16.59 20.92 -30.67
N PRO A 80 -16.46 20.00 -31.63
CA PRO A 80 -15.31 19.08 -31.69
C PRO A 80 -13.98 19.81 -31.60
N GLN A 81 -13.01 19.23 -30.87
CA GLN A 81 -11.65 19.76 -30.67
C GLN A 81 -11.57 21.13 -29.96
N GLN A 82 -12.68 21.67 -29.44
CA GLN A 82 -12.68 22.94 -28.72
C GLN A 82 -12.43 22.78 -27.22
N ALA A 83 -11.99 23.87 -26.61
CA ALA A 83 -11.85 24.00 -25.17
C ALA A 83 -12.43 25.33 -24.68
N ALA A 84 -12.88 25.36 -23.43
CA ALA A 84 -13.30 26.59 -22.75
C ALA A 84 -12.98 26.54 -21.26
N HIS A 85 -12.77 27.72 -20.69
CA HIS A 85 -12.64 27.85 -19.25
C HIS A 85 -14.02 27.74 -18.58
N ALA A 86 -14.05 27.07 -17.43
CA ALA A 86 -15.18 27.02 -16.52
C ALA A 86 -14.73 27.36 -15.11
N THR A 87 -15.64 27.93 -14.31
CA THR A 87 -15.38 28.31 -12.92
C THR A 87 -16.27 27.53 -11.98
N VAL A 88 -15.64 26.82 -11.04
CA VAL A 88 -16.30 26.11 -9.94
C VAL A 88 -16.31 27.00 -8.70
N PRO A 89 -17.45 27.13 -7.98
CA PRO A 89 -17.54 27.96 -6.78
C PRO A 89 -16.81 27.31 -5.58
N VAL A 90 -15.48 27.48 -5.51
CA VAL A 90 -14.64 26.95 -4.42
C VAL A 90 -14.48 27.93 -3.24
N GLY A 91 -14.80 29.21 -3.43
CA GLY A 91 -14.54 30.26 -2.44
C GLY A 91 -15.36 30.19 -1.14
N GLN A 92 -16.38 29.34 -1.07
CA GLN A 92 -17.23 29.16 0.12
C GLN A 92 -16.72 28.06 1.06
N ILE A 93 -15.64 27.37 0.72
CA ILE A 93 -15.10 26.26 1.52
C ILE A 93 -14.48 26.81 2.81
N LYS A 94 -15.05 26.43 3.95
CA LYS A 94 -14.47 26.69 5.27
C LYS A 94 -13.49 25.57 5.61
N ALA A 95 -12.19 25.85 5.46
CA ALA A 95 -11.14 24.89 5.74
C ALA A 95 -11.12 24.46 7.22
N ARG A 96 -10.93 23.16 7.49
CA ARG A 96 -10.84 22.61 8.84
C ARG A 96 -9.52 21.84 9.03
N PRO A 97 -8.97 21.79 10.27
CA PRO A 97 -7.73 21.07 10.56
C PRO A 97 -7.75 19.63 10.07
N GLY A 98 -6.71 19.24 9.32
CA GLY A 98 -6.52 17.87 8.85
C GLY A 98 -7.50 17.39 7.79
N MET A 99 -8.33 18.28 7.22
CA MET A 99 -9.18 17.96 6.08
C MET A 99 -8.46 18.24 4.77
N GLU A 100 -8.65 17.34 3.81
CA GLU A 100 -8.30 17.55 2.41
C GLU A 100 -9.56 17.75 1.57
N TYR A 101 -9.48 18.67 0.62
CA TYR A 101 -10.58 19.01 -0.27
C TYR A 101 -10.24 18.60 -1.69
N PHE A 102 -11.13 17.84 -2.33
CA PHE A 102 -10.96 17.41 -3.71
C PHE A 102 -12.12 17.90 -4.57
N LEU A 103 -11.78 18.50 -5.71
CA LEU A 103 -12.70 18.82 -6.77
C LEU A 103 -12.73 17.66 -7.76
N ASN A 104 -13.89 17.02 -7.87
CA ASN A 104 -14.14 15.87 -8.74
C ASN A 104 -14.99 16.31 -9.93
N PHE A 105 -14.70 15.76 -11.10
CA PHE A 105 -15.45 15.96 -12.33
C PHE A 105 -15.95 14.63 -12.87
N GLU A 106 -17.19 14.65 -13.36
CA GLU A 106 -17.79 13.55 -14.10
C GLU A 106 -18.47 14.09 -15.35
N VAL A 107 -18.14 13.53 -16.51
CA VAL A 107 -18.87 13.79 -17.75
C VAL A 107 -19.81 12.63 -17.99
N VAL A 108 -21.10 12.93 -18.09
CA VAL A 108 -22.17 11.93 -18.12
C VAL A 108 -22.94 12.04 -19.43
N GLN A 109 -23.08 10.93 -20.15
CA GLN A 109 -23.90 10.85 -21.37
C GLN A 109 -25.40 10.91 -21.01
N LYS A 110 -26.17 11.82 -21.64
CA LYS A 110 -27.58 12.05 -21.30
C LYS A 110 -28.48 10.94 -21.84
N THR A 111 -28.34 10.57 -23.11
CA THR A 111 -29.17 9.56 -23.75
C THR A 111 -28.48 8.20 -23.81
N ALA A 112 -29.24 7.12 -23.88
CA ALA A 112 -28.69 5.80 -24.15
C ALA A 112 -28.19 5.70 -25.61
N THR A 113 -27.17 4.88 -25.83
CA THR A 113 -26.73 4.42 -27.15
C THR A 113 -26.71 2.90 -27.18
N GLN A 114 -26.37 2.29 -28.33
CA GLN A 114 -26.25 0.85 -28.42
C GLN A 114 -25.23 0.34 -27.38
N LEU A 115 -25.68 -0.55 -26.48
CA LEU A 115 -24.91 -1.17 -25.39
C LEU A 115 -24.47 -0.23 -24.24
N ILE A 116 -24.72 1.08 -24.31
CA ILE A 116 -24.34 2.03 -23.26
C ILE A 116 -25.61 2.71 -22.72
N PRO A 117 -25.94 2.54 -21.42
CA PRO A 117 -27.13 3.13 -20.85
C PRO A 117 -27.01 4.67 -20.79
N ALA A 118 -28.16 5.34 -20.73
CA ALA A 118 -28.23 6.73 -20.32
C ALA A 118 -27.56 6.91 -18.94
N ASN A 119 -27.01 8.10 -18.70
CA ASN A 119 -26.29 8.45 -17.48
C ASN A 119 -24.96 7.69 -17.26
N HIS A 120 -24.38 7.09 -18.30
CA HIS A 120 -23.04 6.50 -18.21
C HIS A 120 -21.97 7.59 -18.04
N ILE A 121 -21.04 7.39 -17.09
CA ILE A 121 -19.86 8.25 -16.88
C ILE A 121 -18.82 7.92 -17.96
N VAL A 122 -18.58 8.87 -18.87
CA VAL A 122 -17.65 8.70 -20.01
C VAL A 122 -16.26 9.29 -19.76
N ALA A 123 -16.13 10.20 -18.79
CA ALA A 123 -14.85 10.78 -18.40
C ALA A 123 -14.90 11.21 -16.92
N VAL A 124 -13.76 11.13 -16.25
CA VAL A 124 -13.61 11.58 -14.87
C VAL A 124 -12.32 12.39 -14.71
N GLU A 125 -12.32 13.32 -13.77
CA GLU A 125 -11.08 13.95 -13.31
C GLU A 125 -11.14 14.32 -11.83
N GLN A 126 -10.00 14.47 -11.17
CA GLN A 126 -9.91 14.92 -9.79
C GLN A 126 -8.69 15.82 -9.57
N PHE A 127 -8.91 16.93 -8.85
CA PHE A 127 -7.84 17.79 -8.36
C PHE A 127 -7.92 17.93 -6.85
N LYS A 128 -6.77 17.84 -6.17
CA LYS A 128 -6.65 18.31 -4.79
C LYS A 128 -6.70 19.84 -4.80
N LEU A 129 -7.65 20.43 -4.10
CA LEU A 129 -7.70 21.88 -3.93
C LEU A 129 -6.56 22.30 -2.99
N PRO A 130 -5.86 23.43 -3.26
CA PRO A 130 -4.76 23.92 -2.43
C PRO A 130 -5.27 24.63 -1.16
N ILE A 131 -6.19 23.97 -0.45
CA ILE A 131 -6.81 24.45 0.80
C ILE A 131 -6.36 23.50 1.89
N THR A 132 -5.49 23.97 2.79
CA THR A 132 -4.95 23.14 3.88
C THR A 132 -4.95 23.91 5.19
N VAL A 133 -5.48 23.28 6.23
CA VAL A 133 -5.24 23.67 7.62
C VAL A 133 -4.48 22.53 8.29
N PRO A 134 -3.31 22.77 8.92
CA PRO A 134 -2.53 21.71 9.53
C PRO A 134 -3.33 20.85 10.51
N LYS A 135 -3.04 19.54 10.51
CA LYS A 135 -3.58 18.60 11.49
C LYS A 135 -3.22 19.07 12.91
N GLN A 136 -4.15 18.90 13.85
CA GLN A 136 -3.86 19.13 15.26
C GLN A 136 -2.96 18.01 15.79
N ALA A 137 -1.98 18.35 16.63
CA ALA A 137 -1.13 17.37 17.27
C ALA A 137 -1.96 16.47 18.18
N PHE A 138 -1.76 15.16 18.05
CA PHE A 138 -2.26 14.19 19.00
C PHE A 138 -1.65 14.49 20.36
N THR A 139 -2.51 14.52 21.37
CA THR A 139 -2.09 14.57 22.77
C THR A 139 -2.79 13.43 23.47
N ASP A 140 -2.02 12.54 24.09
CA ASP A 140 -2.60 11.51 24.93
C ASP A 140 -3.12 12.15 26.22
N LYS A 141 -4.39 12.56 26.18
CA LYS A 141 -5.14 13.09 27.34
C LYS A 141 -5.75 11.97 28.18
N SER A 142 -5.43 10.71 27.87
CA SER A 142 -6.02 9.60 28.60
C SER A 142 -5.46 9.57 30.02
N GLN A 143 -6.35 9.57 31.02
CA GLN A 143 -5.98 9.36 32.43
C GLN A 143 -5.69 7.87 32.69
N LYS A 144 -5.01 7.20 31.76
CA LYS A 144 -4.73 5.77 31.83
C LYS A 144 -3.53 5.53 32.73
N PRO A 145 -3.45 4.33 33.37
CA PRO A 145 -2.32 3.99 34.21
C PRO A 145 -1.00 4.07 33.43
N GLU A 146 0.05 4.43 34.15
CA GLU A 146 1.42 4.49 33.62
C GLU A 146 1.86 3.15 33.02
N LEU A 147 2.71 3.24 31.99
CA LEU A 147 3.28 2.06 31.33
C LEU A 147 4.50 1.56 32.10
N LYS A 148 4.50 0.28 32.45
CA LYS A 148 5.68 -0.42 32.96
C LYS A 148 6.42 -1.08 31.81
N ILE A 149 7.71 -0.79 31.68
CA ILE A 149 8.61 -1.42 30.71
C ILE A 149 9.46 -2.45 31.44
N THR A 150 9.56 -3.66 30.89
CA THR A 150 10.45 -4.70 31.39
C THR A 150 11.24 -5.27 30.23
N SER A 151 12.56 -5.15 30.30
CA SER A 151 13.50 -5.72 29.33
C SER A 151 14.12 -6.97 29.94
N SER A 152 13.86 -8.12 29.34
CA SER A 152 14.53 -9.38 29.67
C SER A 152 15.52 -9.76 28.56
N GLY A 153 16.27 -10.85 28.75
CA GLY A 153 17.14 -11.37 27.69
C GLY A 153 16.39 -11.81 26.42
N LYS A 154 15.09 -12.10 26.51
CA LYS A 154 14.29 -12.64 25.39
C LYS A 154 13.36 -11.62 24.74
N SER A 155 12.80 -10.70 25.52
CA SER A 155 11.76 -9.78 25.06
C SER A 155 11.78 -8.45 25.79
N ILE A 156 11.16 -7.44 25.17
CA ILE A 156 10.73 -6.21 25.83
C ILE A 156 9.21 -6.26 25.96
N VAL A 157 8.72 -6.04 27.18
CA VAL A 157 7.30 -6.01 27.50
C VAL A 157 6.94 -4.62 28.02
N VAL A 158 5.98 -3.98 27.36
CA VAL A 158 5.36 -2.73 27.79
C VAL A 158 3.94 -3.05 28.26
N LYS A 159 3.64 -2.77 29.52
CA LYS A 159 2.38 -3.22 30.14
C LYS A 159 1.74 -2.20 31.07
N SER A 160 0.41 -2.14 31.03
CA SER A 160 -0.48 -1.55 32.02
C SER A 160 -1.77 -2.39 32.09
N PRO A 161 -2.77 -2.08 32.93
CA PRO A 161 -4.10 -2.70 32.83
C PRO A 161 -4.78 -2.46 31.47
N THR A 162 -4.38 -1.41 30.74
CA THR A 162 -4.94 -1.06 29.44
C THR A 162 -4.14 -1.65 28.28
N VAL A 163 -2.80 -1.68 28.37
CA VAL A 163 -1.90 -2.03 27.26
C VAL A 163 -1.08 -3.26 27.59
N ASN A 164 -0.92 -4.16 26.62
CA ASN A 164 0.14 -5.18 26.61
C ASN A 164 0.77 -5.22 25.22
N PHE A 165 2.02 -4.77 25.13
CA PHE A 165 2.81 -4.77 23.91
C PHE A 165 4.10 -5.56 24.16
N VAL A 166 4.35 -6.58 23.34
CA VAL A 166 5.47 -7.51 23.52
C VAL A 166 6.30 -7.56 22.24
N PHE A 167 7.58 -7.21 22.36
CA PHE A 167 8.56 -7.34 21.30
C PHE A 167 9.52 -8.50 21.63
N ASP A 168 9.60 -9.49 20.74
CA ASP A 168 10.55 -10.59 20.88
C ASP A 168 11.88 -10.22 20.23
N LYS A 169 12.97 -10.24 21.01
CA LYS A 169 14.30 -9.81 20.55
C LYS A 169 14.94 -10.80 19.59
N LYS A 170 14.54 -12.08 19.62
CA LYS A 170 15.13 -13.13 18.80
C LYS A 170 14.49 -13.17 17.42
N SER A 171 13.16 -13.14 17.35
CA SER A 171 12.46 -13.04 16.06
C SER A 171 12.53 -11.63 15.50
N GLY A 172 12.71 -10.61 16.34
CA GLY A 172 12.68 -9.21 15.92
C GLY A 172 11.27 -8.77 15.52
N THR A 173 10.23 -9.30 16.16
CA THR A 173 8.84 -9.02 15.80
C THR A 173 8.01 -8.65 17.01
N VAL A 174 6.92 -7.92 16.77
CA VAL A 174 5.89 -7.71 17.80
C VAL A 174 5.04 -8.98 17.89
N THR A 175 5.00 -9.64 19.05
CA THR A 175 4.30 -10.91 19.24
C THR A 175 2.96 -10.78 19.95
N SER A 176 2.70 -9.63 20.58
CA SER A 176 1.38 -9.29 21.14
C SER A 176 1.20 -7.78 21.15
N TYR A 177 -0.01 -7.35 20.82
CA TYR A 177 -0.46 -5.96 20.96
C TYR A 177 -1.92 -5.97 21.34
N LYS A 178 -2.17 -5.75 22.63
CA LYS A 178 -3.48 -5.81 23.25
C LYS A 178 -3.84 -4.50 23.91
N VAL A 179 -5.05 -4.00 23.65
CA VAL A 179 -5.57 -2.76 24.22
C VAL A 179 -6.98 -2.99 24.76
N THR A 180 -7.19 -2.68 26.04
CA THR A 180 -8.49 -2.82 26.75
C THR A 180 -9.15 -4.18 26.51
N GLY A 181 -8.38 -5.27 26.61
CA GLY A 181 -8.88 -6.62 26.42
C GLY A 181 -8.88 -7.13 24.97
N GLN A 182 -8.85 -6.26 23.97
CA GLN A 182 -8.77 -6.65 22.55
C GLN A 182 -7.32 -6.94 22.16
N GLU A 183 -7.03 -8.19 21.78
CA GLU A 183 -5.74 -8.60 21.22
C GLU A 183 -5.78 -8.41 19.69
N TYR A 184 -4.86 -7.61 19.16
CA TYR A 184 -4.75 -7.35 17.73
C TYR A 184 -3.76 -8.30 17.04
N PHE A 185 -2.74 -8.80 17.76
CA PHE A 185 -1.77 -9.75 17.23
C PHE A 185 -1.91 -11.11 17.94
N ASP A 186 -3.06 -11.75 17.74
CA ASP A 186 -3.52 -12.95 18.47
C ASP A 186 -2.75 -14.25 18.15
N LYS A 187 -1.89 -14.22 17.12
CA LYS A 187 -1.14 -15.37 16.61
C LYS A 187 0.38 -15.15 16.56
N GLY A 188 0.88 -14.12 17.26
CA GLY A 188 2.33 -13.85 17.30
C GLY A 188 2.93 -13.32 15.99
N PHE A 189 2.10 -12.93 15.03
CA PHE A 189 2.49 -12.35 13.75
C PHE A 189 2.11 -10.86 13.72
N GLY A 190 2.72 -10.07 14.60
CA GLY A 190 2.58 -8.61 14.59
C GLY A 190 3.50 -7.95 13.58
N ILE A 191 3.83 -6.68 13.81
CA ILE A 191 4.65 -5.88 12.89
C ILE A 191 6.00 -6.57 12.67
N GLN A 192 6.32 -6.78 11.40
CA GLN A 192 7.61 -7.25 10.93
C GLN A 192 8.00 -6.58 9.59
N PRO A 193 9.29 -6.32 9.34
CA PRO A 193 9.74 -5.76 8.06
C PRO A 193 9.30 -6.58 6.85
N ASN A 194 8.97 -5.91 5.75
CA ASN A 194 8.61 -6.56 4.49
C ASN A 194 9.20 -5.81 3.28
N PHE A 195 10.06 -6.50 2.55
CA PHE A 195 10.76 -5.97 1.36
C PHE A 195 10.40 -6.71 0.07
N TRP A 196 9.43 -7.62 0.16
CA TRP A 196 9.04 -8.51 -0.93
C TRP A 196 7.56 -8.39 -1.25
N ARG A 197 7.26 -8.59 -2.53
CA ARG A 197 5.91 -8.82 -3.04
C ARG A 197 5.92 -10.09 -3.87
N ALA A 198 4.78 -10.76 -3.95
CA ALA A 198 4.64 -11.90 -4.85
C ALA A 198 4.87 -11.47 -6.31
N PRO A 199 5.76 -12.12 -7.07
CA PRO A 199 6.04 -11.70 -8.44
C PRO A 199 4.81 -11.75 -9.37
N ASN A 200 4.58 -10.68 -10.10
CA ASN A 200 3.63 -10.68 -11.23
C ASN A 200 4.29 -11.23 -12.52
N ASP A 201 3.52 -11.39 -13.60
CA ASP A 201 4.06 -11.92 -14.86
C ASP A 201 5.17 -11.03 -15.47
N ASN A 202 5.05 -9.70 -15.35
CA ASN A 202 6.09 -8.77 -15.81
C ASN A 202 7.39 -8.94 -15.01
N ASP A 203 7.29 -9.19 -13.70
CA ASP A 203 8.42 -9.46 -12.81
C ASP A 203 9.19 -10.71 -13.28
N PHE A 204 8.49 -11.82 -13.57
CA PHE A 204 9.13 -12.99 -14.19
C PHE A 204 9.76 -12.66 -15.54
N GLY A 205 9.05 -11.93 -16.40
CA GLY A 205 9.52 -11.51 -17.72
C GLY A 205 10.83 -10.73 -17.71
N ASN A 206 11.08 -9.94 -16.67
CA ASN A 206 12.33 -9.16 -16.53
C ASN A 206 13.37 -9.79 -15.58
N GLY A 207 13.16 -11.04 -15.16
CA GLY A 207 14.05 -11.78 -14.27
C GLY A 207 14.11 -11.22 -12.85
N ASN A 208 13.08 -10.49 -12.42
CA ASN A 208 13.00 -9.86 -11.11
C ASN A 208 13.20 -10.87 -9.97
N PRO A 209 12.48 -12.02 -9.91
CA PRO A 209 12.50 -12.83 -8.71
C PRO A 209 13.88 -13.42 -8.41
N HIS A 210 14.64 -13.74 -9.46
CA HIS A 210 16.04 -14.16 -9.36
C HIS A 210 16.96 -12.99 -8.96
N ARG A 211 16.86 -11.86 -9.67
CA ARG A 211 17.74 -10.69 -9.48
C ARG A 211 17.56 -10.01 -8.12
N LEU A 212 16.34 -10.01 -7.59
CA LEU A 212 15.96 -9.29 -6.37
C LEU A 212 15.77 -10.22 -5.16
N GLN A 213 16.19 -11.48 -5.26
CA GLN A 213 15.99 -12.51 -4.23
C GLN A 213 16.52 -12.12 -2.84
N VAL A 214 17.54 -11.26 -2.78
CA VAL A 214 18.09 -10.74 -1.51
C VAL A 214 17.04 -9.99 -0.68
N TRP A 215 16.04 -9.38 -1.31
CA TRP A 215 14.94 -8.68 -0.62
C TRP A 215 13.90 -9.64 -0.06
N LYS A 216 13.65 -10.77 -0.74
CA LYS A 216 12.87 -11.88 -0.18
C LYS A 216 13.54 -12.45 1.06
N GLN A 217 14.87 -12.63 1.01
CA GLN A 217 15.66 -13.06 2.18
C GLN A 217 15.62 -12.03 3.31
N SER A 218 15.67 -10.74 2.99
CA SER A 218 15.58 -9.64 3.96
C SER A 218 14.19 -9.51 4.62
N SER A 219 13.17 -10.23 4.12
CA SER A 219 11.78 -10.20 4.63
C SER A 219 11.47 -11.36 5.59
N ARG A 220 12.47 -12.15 5.97
CA ARG A 220 12.34 -13.30 6.87
C ARG A 220 13.64 -13.53 7.65
N HIS A 221 13.58 -14.31 8.73
CA HIS A 221 14.75 -14.66 9.56
C HIS A 221 15.59 -13.43 9.92
N PHE A 222 14.95 -12.42 10.51
CA PHE A 222 15.53 -11.11 10.72
C PHE A 222 16.80 -11.17 11.58
N ASN A 223 17.88 -10.55 11.10
CA ASN A 223 19.11 -10.37 11.86
C ASN A 223 19.01 -9.07 12.67
N VAL A 224 18.60 -9.20 13.94
CA VAL A 224 18.44 -8.09 14.87
C VAL A 224 19.80 -7.77 15.51
N THR A 225 20.32 -6.56 15.26
CA THR A 225 21.64 -6.15 15.77
C THR A 225 21.57 -5.30 17.04
N ASP A 226 20.43 -4.64 17.28
CA ASP A 226 20.22 -3.83 18.48
C ASP A 226 18.73 -3.79 18.84
N VAL A 227 18.44 -3.84 20.14
CA VAL A 227 17.08 -3.62 20.67
C VAL A 227 17.17 -2.86 21.98
N LYS A 228 16.51 -1.69 22.04
CA LYS A 228 16.45 -0.83 23.22
C LYS A 228 15.02 -0.60 23.65
N GLY A 229 14.81 -0.52 24.96
CA GLY A 229 13.52 -0.19 25.55
C GLY A 229 13.71 0.81 26.67
N TYR A 230 13.02 1.94 26.62
CA TYR A 230 13.19 3.02 27.58
C TYR A 230 11.91 3.86 27.71
N ALA A 231 11.76 4.55 28.83
CA ALA A 231 10.64 5.47 29.05
C ALA A 231 10.93 6.83 28.40
N GLN A 232 9.91 7.45 27.81
CA GLN A 232 9.96 8.81 27.26
C GLN A 232 8.72 9.58 27.74
N GLY A 233 8.88 10.30 28.86
CA GLY A 233 7.73 10.85 29.59
C GLY A 233 6.80 9.72 30.06
N ASN A 234 5.51 9.83 29.76
CA ASN A 234 4.53 8.78 30.08
C ASN A 234 4.46 7.66 29.03
N ASN A 235 5.23 7.77 27.94
CA ASN A 235 5.26 6.79 26.87
C ASN A 235 6.38 5.78 27.10
N ALA A 236 6.23 4.61 26.49
CA ALA A 236 7.29 3.62 26.40
C ALA A 236 7.80 3.53 24.97
N VAL A 237 9.12 3.53 24.80
CA VAL A 237 9.76 3.39 23.50
C VAL A 237 10.40 2.02 23.39
N VAL A 238 10.24 1.37 22.24
CA VAL A 238 10.99 0.20 21.81
C VAL A 238 11.64 0.50 20.47
N GLU A 239 12.96 0.45 20.39
CA GLU A 239 13.72 0.66 19.16
C GLU A 239 14.43 -0.64 18.79
N THR A 240 14.39 -0.98 17.50
CA THR A 240 15.03 -2.18 16.95
C THR A 240 15.74 -1.86 15.65
N THR A 241 16.93 -2.42 15.48
CA THR A 241 17.73 -2.30 14.26
C THR A 241 17.95 -3.67 13.65
N TYR A 242 17.69 -3.78 12.35
CA TYR A 242 17.88 -4.97 11.55
C TYR A 242 19.01 -4.76 10.55
N LEU A 243 19.94 -5.72 10.47
CA LEU A 243 20.87 -5.82 9.35
C LEU A 243 20.25 -6.71 8.28
N LEU A 244 19.86 -6.12 7.15
CA LEU A 244 19.22 -6.84 6.06
C LEU A 244 20.24 -7.74 5.33
N ALA A 245 19.76 -8.78 4.64
CA ALA A 245 20.62 -9.64 3.81
C ALA A 245 21.28 -8.84 2.67
N ALA A 246 20.65 -7.73 2.24
CA ALA A 246 21.19 -6.78 1.29
C ALA A 246 22.30 -5.88 1.87
N GLY A 247 22.58 -5.96 3.17
CA GLY A 247 23.58 -5.15 3.86
C GLY A 247 23.09 -3.78 4.35
N ASN A 248 21.88 -3.35 3.97
CA ASN A 248 21.20 -2.18 4.52
C ASN A 248 20.90 -2.34 6.01
N LEU A 249 20.77 -1.21 6.71
CA LEU A 249 20.12 -1.18 8.01
C LEU A 249 18.65 -0.80 7.85
N TYR A 250 17.81 -1.34 8.72
CA TYR A 250 16.41 -0.95 8.83
C TYR A 250 16.11 -0.76 10.31
N THR A 251 15.61 0.41 10.67
CA THR A 251 15.36 0.77 12.06
C THR A 251 13.87 1.02 12.24
N ILE A 252 13.27 0.43 13.27
CA ILE A 252 11.88 0.72 13.67
C ILE A 252 11.87 1.20 15.11
N LYS A 253 11.22 2.34 15.34
CA LYS A 253 10.91 2.90 16.65
C LYS A 253 9.41 2.82 16.90
N TYR A 254 9.04 2.10 17.96
CA TYR A 254 7.68 2.02 18.48
C TYR A 254 7.56 2.95 19.69
N THR A 255 6.73 3.99 19.61
CA THR A 255 6.35 4.81 20.76
C THR A 255 4.95 4.41 21.21
N VAL A 256 4.88 3.66 22.31
CA VAL A 256 3.66 3.15 22.93
C VAL A 256 3.13 4.16 23.94
N HIS A 257 1.90 4.61 23.74
CA HIS A 257 1.22 5.55 24.63
C HIS A 257 0.32 4.84 25.66
N PRO A 258 0.05 5.42 26.85
CA PRO A 258 -0.85 4.85 27.85
C PRO A 258 -2.27 4.54 27.34
N SER A 259 -2.76 5.30 26.36
CA SER A 259 -4.03 5.05 25.65
C SER A 259 -4.04 3.76 24.82
N GLY A 260 -2.88 3.17 24.55
CA GLY A 260 -2.69 2.06 23.63
C GLY A 260 -2.39 2.47 22.20
N VAL A 261 -2.36 3.77 21.87
CA VAL A 261 -1.84 4.23 20.57
C VAL A 261 -0.36 3.85 20.44
N VAL A 262 0.05 3.36 19.27
CA VAL A 262 1.46 3.02 18.98
C VAL A 262 1.90 3.75 17.72
N LYS A 263 2.75 4.77 17.91
CA LYS A 263 3.45 5.44 16.81
C LYS A 263 4.61 4.58 16.33
N VAL A 264 4.75 4.42 15.03
CA VAL A 264 5.79 3.63 14.37
C VAL A 264 6.56 4.54 13.43
N ASP A 265 7.80 4.83 13.78
CA ASP A 265 8.75 5.56 12.92
C ASP A 265 9.76 4.57 12.34
N VAL A 266 10.04 4.70 11.05
CA VAL A 266 10.88 3.76 10.31
C VAL A 266 11.94 4.50 9.51
N GLU A 267 13.17 4.02 9.61
CA GLU A 267 14.28 4.46 8.77
C GLU A 267 14.87 3.28 8.00
N PHE A 268 14.89 3.39 6.67
CA PHE A 268 15.66 2.52 5.79
C PHE A 268 16.96 3.23 5.43
N HIS A 269 18.06 2.56 5.69
CA HIS A 269 19.40 3.09 5.57
C HIS A 269 20.08 2.54 4.31
N SER A 270 20.59 3.44 3.47
CA SER A 270 21.27 3.15 2.21
C SER A 270 22.44 2.16 2.35
N THR A 271 22.68 1.39 1.28
CA THR A 271 23.87 0.55 1.07
C THR A 271 25.18 1.34 0.99
N ASP A 272 25.11 2.63 0.67
CA ASP A 272 26.29 3.46 0.41
C ASP A 272 26.76 4.22 1.66
N MET A 273 26.08 4.04 2.80
CA MET A 273 26.47 4.70 4.05
C MET A 273 27.76 4.13 4.64
N GLN A 274 28.60 5.05 5.13
CA GLN A 274 29.71 4.71 6.01
C GLN A 274 29.17 4.40 7.40
N ALA A 275 29.41 3.18 7.90
CA ALA A 275 28.90 2.70 9.19
C ALA A 275 29.22 3.64 10.37
N ALA A 276 30.34 4.38 10.31
CA ALA A 276 30.79 5.31 11.33
C ALA A 276 29.94 6.59 11.47
N GLN A 277 29.02 6.88 10.54
CA GLN A 277 28.18 8.08 10.57
C GLN A 277 26.87 7.91 11.33
N LEU A 278 26.57 6.69 11.79
CA LEU A 278 25.39 6.39 12.62
C LEU A 278 25.82 6.36 14.09
N GLU A 279 25.02 6.94 14.99
CA GLU A 279 25.06 6.66 16.43
C GLU A 279 24.56 5.23 16.72
N ALA A 280 25.19 4.25 16.07
CA ALA A 280 24.83 2.85 16.11
C ALA A 280 25.50 2.14 17.29
N SER A 281 24.88 1.06 17.78
CA SER A 281 25.50 0.22 18.80
C SER A 281 26.80 -0.41 18.29
N GLU A 282 27.73 -0.73 19.19
CA GLU A 282 28.97 -1.45 18.84
C GLU A 282 28.68 -2.75 18.09
N ALA A 283 27.66 -3.50 18.51
CA ALA A 283 27.21 -4.70 17.80
C ALA A 283 26.75 -4.41 16.37
N THR A 284 26.05 -3.29 16.14
CA THR A 284 25.64 -2.86 14.80
C THR A 284 26.85 -2.42 13.97
N LEU A 285 27.81 -1.69 14.55
CA LEU A 285 29.05 -1.30 13.87
C LEU A 285 29.88 -2.53 13.46
N MET A 286 30.03 -3.52 14.36
CA MET A 286 30.73 -4.78 14.06
C MET A 286 30.01 -5.57 12.96
N ALA A 287 28.68 -5.74 13.07
CA ALA A 287 27.90 -6.47 12.08
C ALA A 287 27.95 -5.79 10.70
N THR A 288 27.97 -4.45 10.67
CA THR A 288 28.03 -3.68 9.43
C THR A 288 29.41 -3.59 8.81
N ALA A 289 30.48 -3.78 9.59
CA ALA A 289 31.86 -3.80 9.13
C ALA A 289 32.33 -5.19 8.65
N SER A 290 31.49 -6.22 8.72
CA SER A 290 31.89 -7.56 8.26
C SER A 290 32.16 -7.57 6.75
N PRO A 291 33.09 -8.43 6.27
CA PRO A 291 33.35 -8.59 4.83
C PRO A 291 32.09 -8.96 4.04
N GLU A 292 31.24 -9.82 4.60
CA GLU A 292 30.00 -10.27 3.98
C GLU A 292 29.01 -9.11 3.83
N ALA A 293 28.82 -8.31 4.89
CA ALA A 293 27.93 -7.15 4.85
C ALA A 293 28.43 -6.10 3.84
N THR A 294 29.75 -5.89 3.76
CA THR A 294 30.38 -4.96 2.81
C THR A 294 30.18 -5.42 1.37
N ALA A 295 30.41 -6.71 1.09
CA ALA A 295 30.19 -7.29 -0.23
C ALA A 295 28.70 -7.24 -0.64
N ALA A 296 27.79 -7.54 0.31
CA ALA A 296 26.35 -7.46 0.08
C ALA A 296 25.91 -6.04 -0.30
N ARG A 297 26.35 -5.01 0.43
CA ARG A 297 26.04 -3.60 0.11
C ARG A 297 26.50 -3.20 -1.28
N LYS A 298 27.73 -3.58 -1.66
CA LYS A 298 28.26 -3.29 -2.99
C LYS A 298 27.43 -3.97 -4.09
N ALA A 299 26.96 -5.20 -3.85
CA ALA A 299 26.13 -5.92 -4.81
C ALA A 299 24.70 -5.37 -4.89
N SER A 300 24.16 -4.85 -3.79
CA SER A 300 22.78 -4.39 -3.69
C SER A 300 22.58 -2.91 -4.00
N SER A 301 23.64 -2.08 -4.04
CA SER A 301 23.54 -0.63 -4.29
C SER A 301 22.97 -0.27 -5.67
N GLU A 302 23.17 -1.13 -6.67
CA GLU A 302 22.60 -0.98 -8.02
C GLU A 302 21.19 -1.59 -8.16
N LEU A 303 20.67 -2.21 -7.09
CA LEU A 303 19.35 -2.84 -7.10
C LEU A 303 18.24 -1.85 -6.74
N VAL A 304 17.04 -2.25 -7.15
CA VAL A 304 15.78 -1.67 -6.67
C VAL A 304 15.17 -2.60 -5.63
N VAL A 305 14.41 -2.03 -4.70
CA VAL A 305 13.68 -2.77 -3.68
C VAL A 305 12.23 -2.98 -4.15
N PRO A 306 11.69 -4.22 -4.20
CA PRO A 306 10.32 -4.46 -4.63
C PRO A 306 9.27 -3.73 -3.78
N ARG A 307 9.52 -3.64 -2.48
CA ARG A 307 8.67 -3.01 -1.47
C ARG A 307 9.55 -2.49 -0.33
N ILE A 308 9.19 -1.36 0.27
CA ILE A 308 9.68 -0.98 1.60
C ILE A 308 8.44 -0.77 2.46
N GLY A 309 8.23 -1.69 3.40
CA GLY A 309 7.03 -1.70 4.23
C GLY A 309 7.15 -2.64 5.42
N VAL A 310 6.03 -2.86 6.07
CA VAL A 310 5.85 -3.87 7.12
C VAL A 310 4.62 -4.71 6.82
N ARG A 311 4.53 -5.88 7.45
CA ARG A 311 3.31 -6.69 7.45
C ARG A 311 2.97 -7.16 8.85
N PHE A 312 1.69 -7.44 9.08
CA PHE A 312 1.18 -8.03 10.31
C PHE A 312 -0.14 -8.75 10.04
N ARG A 313 -0.60 -9.58 10.98
CA ARG A 313 -1.88 -10.29 10.90
C ARG A 313 -2.78 -9.90 12.05
N LEU A 314 -4.04 -9.67 11.71
CA LEU A 314 -5.14 -9.44 12.63
C LEU A 314 -6.07 -10.67 12.70
N PRO A 315 -6.90 -10.78 13.75
CA PRO A 315 -7.96 -11.78 13.80
C PRO A 315 -8.83 -11.75 12.54
N ALA A 316 -9.25 -12.93 12.06
CA ALA A 316 -10.07 -13.04 10.84
C ALA A 316 -11.41 -12.28 10.91
N SER A 317 -11.89 -11.99 12.13
CA SER A 317 -13.08 -11.18 12.37
C SER A 317 -12.89 -9.70 12.00
N MET A 318 -11.65 -9.20 11.89
CA MET A 318 -11.33 -7.83 11.48
C MET A 318 -11.36 -7.65 9.96
N ASN A 319 -12.37 -8.22 9.31
CA ASN A 319 -12.49 -8.33 7.87
C ASN A 319 -12.98 -7.05 7.19
N ALA A 320 -13.75 -6.22 7.89
CA ALA A 320 -14.33 -5.03 7.30
C ALA A 320 -13.29 -3.90 7.20
N VAL A 321 -13.11 -3.36 6.00
CA VAL A 321 -12.09 -2.36 5.68
C VAL A 321 -12.79 -1.04 5.33
N GLU A 322 -12.29 0.07 5.87
CA GLU A 322 -12.66 1.41 5.46
C GLU A 322 -11.41 2.27 5.37
N TYR A 323 -11.23 3.01 4.29
CA TYR A 323 -9.98 3.75 4.07
C TYR A 323 -10.20 5.04 3.30
N PHE A 324 -9.29 6.00 3.52
CA PHE A 324 -9.22 7.24 2.75
C PHE A 324 -7.94 7.25 1.92
N GLY A 325 -8.06 7.01 0.62
CA GLY A 325 -6.95 6.81 -0.32
C GLY A 325 -7.45 6.61 -1.75
N ARG A 326 -6.63 6.11 -2.68
CA ARG A 326 -7.09 5.83 -4.05
C ARG A 326 -7.94 4.56 -4.12
N GLY A 327 -9.01 4.59 -4.91
CA GLY A 327 -9.90 3.45 -5.08
C GLY A 327 -10.98 3.66 -6.15
N PRO A 328 -12.04 2.82 -6.14
CA PRO A 328 -12.26 1.69 -5.23
C PRO A 328 -11.43 0.45 -5.55
N GLY A 329 -10.97 0.31 -6.80
CA GLY A 329 -10.20 -0.83 -7.29
C GLY A 329 -8.70 -0.79 -6.97
N GLU A 330 -8.03 -1.90 -7.26
CA GLU A 330 -6.57 -2.06 -7.11
C GLU A 330 -5.77 -1.11 -7.99
N ASN A 331 -4.77 -0.46 -7.39
CA ASN A 331 -3.90 0.49 -8.05
C ASN A 331 -2.45 0.42 -7.51
N TYR A 332 -1.52 0.80 -8.37
CA TYR A 332 -0.07 0.82 -8.11
C TYR A 332 0.52 2.15 -8.56
N ILE A 333 1.75 2.43 -8.16
CA ILE A 333 2.37 3.75 -8.36
C ILE A 333 2.51 4.15 -9.84
N ASP A 334 2.54 3.19 -10.77
CA ASP A 334 2.57 3.37 -12.22
C ASP A 334 1.21 3.08 -12.90
N ARG A 335 0.15 2.83 -12.11
CA ARG A 335 -1.21 2.53 -12.60
C ARG A 335 -2.26 2.98 -11.58
N ALA A 336 -2.51 4.29 -11.53
CA ALA A 336 -3.41 4.88 -10.53
C ALA A 336 -4.20 6.12 -11.01
N SER A 337 -4.05 6.58 -12.25
CA SER A 337 -4.67 7.83 -12.73
C SER A 337 -6.19 7.74 -12.79
N GLY A 338 -6.71 6.55 -13.14
CA GLY A 338 -8.14 6.23 -13.10
C GLY A 338 -8.70 5.96 -11.70
N SER A 339 -7.84 5.87 -10.67
CA SER A 339 -8.24 5.62 -9.28
C SER A 339 -8.23 6.92 -8.49
N LYS A 340 -9.41 7.39 -8.06
CA LYS A 340 -9.56 8.69 -7.39
C LYS A 340 -9.40 8.57 -5.88
N VAL A 341 -8.89 9.62 -5.23
CA VAL A 341 -8.80 9.70 -3.77
C VAL A 341 -10.22 9.89 -3.21
N GLY A 342 -10.63 9.03 -2.29
CA GLY A 342 -11.98 9.03 -1.74
C GLY A 342 -12.08 8.18 -0.48
N LEU A 343 -13.27 8.19 0.14
CA LEU A 343 -13.60 7.35 1.28
C LEU A 343 -14.28 6.07 0.77
N TYR A 344 -13.60 4.94 0.94
CA TYR A 344 -14.06 3.64 0.43
C TYR A 344 -14.31 2.65 1.56
N LYS A 345 -15.30 1.77 1.37
CA LYS A 345 -15.64 0.67 2.27
C LYS A 345 -15.64 -0.63 1.48
N THR A 346 -15.06 -1.67 2.05
CA THR A 346 -14.95 -3.01 1.44
C THR A 346 -14.64 -4.04 2.53
N THR A 347 -14.18 -5.23 2.15
CA THR A 347 -13.69 -6.27 3.05
C THR A 347 -12.35 -6.82 2.57
N ALA A 348 -11.58 -7.46 3.45
CA ALA A 348 -10.35 -8.13 3.03
C ALA A 348 -10.61 -9.28 2.02
N ASP A 349 -11.82 -9.85 2.02
CA ASP A 349 -12.25 -10.81 1.00
C ASP A 349 -12.43 -10.15 -0.39
N GLU A 350 -13.06 -8.97 -0.45
CA GLU A 350 -13.33 -8.23 -1.68
C GLU A 350 -12.09 -7.50 -2.24
N MET A 351 -11.09 -7.26 -1.40
CA MET A 351 -9.82 -6.68 -1.85
C MET A 351 -8.97 -7.68 -2.66
N TYR A 352 -9.25 -8.98 -2.57
CA TYR A 352 -8.59 -10.01 -3.37
C TYR A 352 -9.06 -9.96 -4.83
N PHE A 353 -8.11 -9.90 -5.77
CA PHE A 353 -8.41 -10.07 -7.19
C PHE A 353 -7.88 -11.43 -7.72
N PRO A 354 -8.74 -12.31 -8.26
CA PRO A 354 -8.36 -13.65 -8.69
C PRO A 354 -7.76 -13.65 -10.10
N TYR A 355 -6.54 -13.15 -10.25
CA TYR A 355 -5.76 -13.32 -11.49
C TYR A 355 -5.58 -14.82 -11.82
N VAL A 356 -5.72 -15.19 -13.11
CA VAL A 356 -5.70 -16.60 -13.57
C VAL A 356 -4.50 -17.37 -13.02
N ARG A 357 -3.30 -16.76 -13.13
CA ARG A 357 -2.15 -17.14 -12.30
C ARG A 357 -2.14 -16.23 -11.07
N PRO A 358 -2.25 -16.78 -9.85
CA PRO A 358 -2.15 -15.99 -8.63
C PRO A 358 -0.84 -15.20 -8.56
N GLN A 359 -0.93 -13.92 -8.17
CA GLN A 359 0.18 -12.97 -8.10
C GLN A 359 -0.15 -11.83 -7.11
N GLU A 360 0.78 -10.89 -6.88
CA GLU A 360 0.53 -9.69 -6.06
C GLU A 360 -0.76 -8.97 -6.53
N ASN A 361 -1.60 -8.62 -5.57
CA ASN A 361 -2.92 -8.04 -5.81
C ASN A 361 -3.43 -7.22 -4.61
N GLY A 362 -4.53 -6.51 -4.81
CA GLY A 362 -5.28 -5.81 -3.76
C GLY A 362 -4.65 -4.52 -3.26
N HIS A 363 -3.53 -4.07 -3.84
CA HIS A 363 -2.83 -2.86 -3.41
C HIS A 363 -3.64 -1.57 -3.64
N ARG A 364 -3.44 -0.57 -2.78
CA ARG A 364 -3.99 0.79 -2.84
C ARG A 364 -2.88 1.79 -2.51
N THR A 365 -2.70 2.83 -3.33
CA THR A 365 -1.72 3.90 -3.11
C THR A 365 -2.35 5.15 -2.48
N ASP A 366 -1.49 6.11 -2.13
CA ASP A 366 -1.85 7.43 -1.60
C ASP A 366 -2.88 7.37 -0.46
N THR A 367 -2.75 6.38 0.42
CA THR A 367 -3.71 6.17 1.52
C THR A 367 -3.28 6.96 2.75
N ARG A 368 -4.17 7.78 3.29
CA ARG A 368 -3.94 8.58 4.50
C ARG A 368 -4.22 7.76 5.76
N TRP A 369 -5.24 6.91 5.71
CA TRP A 369 -5.55 5.98 6.79
C TRP A 369 -6.39 4.81 6.28
N VAL A 370 -6.28 3.68 6.98
CA VAL A 370 -7.14 2.50 6.83
C VAL A 370 -7.61 2.04 8.21
N ALA A 371 -8.89 1.68 8.32
CA ALA A 371 -9.54 1.17 9.51
C ALA A 371 -9.98 -0.28 9.26
N LEU A 372 -9.53 -1.19 10.12
CA LEU A 372 -9.84 -2.62 10.09
C LEU A 372 -10.75 -2.94 11.27
N LYS A 373 -11.99 -3.33 10.95
CA LYS A 373 -13.11 -3.39 11.90
C LYS A 373 -13.47 -4.83 12.22
N GLY A 374 -13.49 -5.14 13.52
CA GLY A 374 -14.13 -6.33 14.08
C GLY A 374 -15.55 -6.04 14.58
N ALA A 375 -16.06 -6.88 15.48
CA ALA A 375 -17.37 -6.66 16.11
C ALA A 375 -17.26 -5.58 17.21
N GLY A 376 -17.67 -4.34 16.89
CA GLY A 376 -17.76 -3.25 17.87
C GLY A 376 -16.44 -2.61 18.30
N ASN A 377 -15.32 -2.94 17.64
CA ASN A 377 -14.02 -2.31 17.82
C ASN A 377 -13.16 -2.48 16.55
N GLY A 378 -11.97 -1.88 16.52
CA GLY A 378 -11.03 -2.09 15.44
C GLY A 378 -9.68 -1.42 15.65
N LEU A 379 -8.86 -1.48 14.60
CA LEU A 379 -7.54 -0.89 14.54
C LEU A 379 -7.41 0.00 13.30
N MET A 380 -7.02 1.24 13.49
CA MET A 380 -6.63 2.12 12.41
C MET A 380 -5.11 2.11 12.20
N VAL A 381 -4.71 2.22 10.95
CA VAL A 381 -3.37 2.66 10.55
C VAL A 381 -3.53 4.08 10.01
N VAL A 382 -2.90 5.06 10.64
CA VAL A 382 -2.90 6.47 10.21
C VAL A 382 -1.50 6.82 9.72
N ALA A 383 -1.37 7.21 8.45
CA ALA A 383 -0.09 7.59 7.86
C ALA A 383 0.35 8.98 8.33
N ASP A 384 1.67 9.16 8.44
CA ASP A 384 2.26 10.48 8.68
C ASP A 384 2.03 11.40 7.48
N GLU A 385 2.23 10.85 6.27
CA GLU A 385 1.92 11.50 4.99
C GLU A 385 0.91 10.65 4.21
N THR A 386 1.39 9.63 3.50
CA THR A 386 0.58 8.60 2.83
C THR A 386 1.32 7.27 2.83
N ILE A 387 0.57 6.17 2.77
CA ILE A 387 1.08 4.81 2.63
C ILE A 387 0.45 4.11 1.42
N GLY A 388 1.13 3.09 0.91
CA GLY A 388 0.50 2.00 0.19
C GLY A 388 -0.05 0.96 1.17
N PHE A 389 -1.11 0.24 0.82
CA PHE A 389 -1.52 -0.92 1.61
C PHE A 389 -2.25 -1.97 0.78
N ASN A 390 -2.24 -3.21 1.25
CA ASN A 390 -3.24 -4.22 0.92
C ASN A 390 -3.71 -4.91 2.21
N SER A 391 -4.92 -5.48 2.18
CA SER A 391 -5.48 -6.25 3.28
C SER A 391 -6.21 -7.46 2.72
N LEU A 392 -5.70 -8.66 2.99
CA LEU A 392 -6.16 -9.90 2.37
C LEU A 392 -6.29 -11.00 3.42
N LYS A 393 -7.13 -12.01 3.17
CA LYS A 393 -7.14 -13.26 3.96
C LYS A 393 -6.09 -14.27 3.48
N ASN A 394 -5.06 -13.80 2.80
CA ASN A 394 -3.98 -14.61 2.24
C ASN A 394 -2.64 -14.05 2.68
N SER A 395 -1.65 -14.91 2.79
CA SER A 395 -0.28 -14.45 3.02
C SER A 395 0.36 -14.02 1.70
N VAL A 396 1.35 -13.12 1.75
CA VAL A 396 2.19 -12.81 0.56
C VAL A 396 2.70 -14.09 -0.12
N GLU A 397 3.07 -15.10 0.66
CA GLU A 397 3.56 -16.39 0.19
C GLU A 397 2.52 -17.22 -0.59
N ASP A 398 1.21 -16.97 -0.40
CA ASP A 398 0.18 -17.69 -1.18
C ASP A 398 0.23 -17.31 -2.67
N PHE A 399 0.75 -16.12 -2.98
CA PHE A 399 0.84 -15.59 -4.34
C PHE A 399 2.23 -15.71 -4.95
N ASP A 400 3.22 -16.15 -4.17
CA ASP A 400 4.60 -16.32 -4.63
C ASP A 400 4.80 -17.74 -5.19
N SER A 401 4.96 -17.84 -6.51
CA SER A 401 5.11 -19.13 -7.20
C SER A 401 6.29 -19.97 -6.71
N GLU A 402 7.33 -19.37 -6.11
CA GLU A 402 8.43 -20.15 -5.54
C GLU A 402 8.04 -20.86 -4.23
N GLU A 403 7.04 -20.35 -3.51
CA GLU A 403 6.56 -20.96 -2.26
C GLU A 403 5.58 -22.12 -2.52
N ALA A 404 5.01 -22.21 -3.72
CA ALA A 404 4.06 -23.26 -4.13
C ALA A 404 4.72 -24.62 -4.46
N THR A 405 5.76 -25.02 -3.73
CA THR A 405 6.59 -26.22 -4.02
C THR A 405 5.81 -27.54 -4.05
N ARG A 406 4.66 -27.62 -3.36
CA ARG A 406 3.77 -28.80 -3.37
C ARG A 406 2.93 -28.94 -4.64
N ARG A 407 3.00 -27.95 -5.55
CA ARG A 407 2.26 -27.90 -6.81
C ARG A 407 3.27 -27.96 -7.97
N PRO A 408 3.62 -29.16 -8.49
CA PRO A 408 4.64 -29.30 -9.54
C PRO A 408 4.13 -28.87 -10.94
N TYR A 409 3.22 -27.90 -11.01
CA TYR A 409 2.57 -27.44 -12.24
C TYR A 409 3.51 -26.65 -13.17
N GLN A 410 4.73 -26.35 -12.72
CA GLN A 410 5.78 -25.70 -13.49
C GLN A 410 6.09 -26.41 -14.81
N TRP A 411 5.99 -27.74 -14.82
CA TRP A 411 6.44 -28.59 -15.91
C TRP A 411 5.29 -29.24 -16.71
N ASN A 412 4.04 -29.00 -16.33
CA ASN A 412 2.88 -29.67 -16.92
C ASN A 412 2.67 -29.38 -18.43
N ASN A 413 3.35 -28.37 -18.96
CA ASN A 413 3.21 -27.93 -20.35
C ASN A 413 4.42 -28.28 -21.22
N PHE A 414 5.31 -29.16 -20.74
CA PHE A 414 6.56 -29.57 -21.41
C PHE A 414 6.44 -31.00 -21.98
N SER A 415 7.24 -31.32 -22.99
CA SER A 415 7.34 -32.67 -23.55
C SER A 415 7.97 -33.64 -22.55
N SER A 416 7.78 -34.94 -22.75
CA SER A 416 8.41 -35.97 -21.92
C SER A 416 9.94 -35.86 -21.90
N GLU A 417 10.55 -35.50 -23.03
CA GLU A 417 11.99 -35.31 -23.18
C GLU A 417 12.48 -34.06 -22.40
N GLU A 418 11.74 -32.95 -22.48
CA GLU A 418 12.04 -31.73 -21.73
C GLU A 418 11.91 -31.96 -20.21
N ILE A 419 10.90 -32.72 -19.79
CA ILE A 419 10.71 -33.10 -18.39
C ILE A 419 11.84 -34.01 -17.92
N ALA A 420 12.29 -34.96 -18.74
CA ALA A 420 13.39 -35.86 -18.41
C ALA A 420 14.72 -35.10 -18.26
N GLY A 421 14.93 -34.03 -19.04
CA GLY A 421 16.09 -33.15 -18.98
C GLY A 421 15.97 -31.97 -18.01
N ARG A 422 14.91 -31.89 -17.20
CA ARG A 422 14.65 -30.72 -16.34
C ARG A 422 15.71 -30.55 -15.25
N ASP A 423 15.98 -29.29 -14.92
CA ASP A 423 16.75 -28.90 -13.73
C ASP A 423 15.90 -27.94 -12.86
N ASP A 424 15.41 -28.45 -11.74
CA ASP A 424 14.62 -27.67 -10.78
C ASP A 424 15.46 -26.55 -10.13
N ALA A 425 16.79 -26.70 -10.05
CA ALA A 425 17.67 -25.67 -9.53
C ALA A 425 17.79 -24.50 -10.50
N ASP A 426 17.82 -24.76 -11.82
CA ASP A 426 17.80 -23.70 -12.83
C ASP A 426 16.48 -22.93 -12.83
N ALA A 427 15.35 -23.62 -12.66
CA ALA A 427 14.03 -23.02 -12.71
C ALA A 427 13.70 -22.11 -11.51
N LYS A 428 14.37 -22.33 -10.37
CA LYS A 428 14.16 -21.64 -9.10
C LYS A 428 14.25 -20.12 -9.24
N ASN A 429 13.19 -19.41 -8.84
CA ASN A 429 13.05 -17.95 -8.98
C ASN A 429 13.21 -17.39 -10.41
N LYS A 430 13.31 -18.23 -11.43
CA LYS A 430 13.40 -17.81 -12.84
C LYS A 430 12.11 -18.10 -13.60
N ARG A 431 11.45 -19.21 -13.28
CA ARG A 431 10.22 -19.65 -13.94
C ARG A 431 9.07 -19.71 -12.93
N PRO A 432 7.87 -19.22 -13.27
CA PRO A 432 6.72 -19.37 -12.38
C PRO A 432 6.27 -20.84 -12.34
N ARG A 433 5.85 -21.30 -11.16
CA ARG A 433 4.92 -22.43 -11.07
C ARG A 433 3.54 -21.95 -11.54
N HIS A 434 2.91 -22.70 -12.44
CA HIS A 434 1.60 -22.36 -12.99
C HIS A 434 0.47 -22.77 -12.02
N THR A 435 0.42 -22.13 -10.85
CA THR A 435 -0.71 -22.26 -9.92
C THR A 435 -1.96 -21.57 -10.49
N HIS A 436 -3.12 -21.94 -9.94
CA HIS A 436 -4.43 -21.49 -10.40
C HIS A 436 -5.24 -20.85 -9.26
N ILE A 437 -6.31 -20.13 -9.61
CA ILE A 437 -7.23 -19.52 -8.65
C ILE A 437 -7.74 -20.49 -7.58
N ASN A 438 -7.95 -21.77 -7.94
CA ASN A 438 -8.44 -22.81 -7.04
C ASN A 438 -7.38 -23.30 -6.03
N ASP A 439 -6.11 -22.93 -6.21
CA ASP A 439 -5.04 -23.22 -5.26
C ASP A 439 -4.98 -22.20 -4.12
N ILE A 440 -5.64 -21.04 -4.28
CA ILE A 440 -5.67 -19.96 -3.29
C ILE A 440 -6.91 -20.13 -2.42
N THR A 441 -6.69 -20.32 -1.13
CA THR A 441 -7.77 -20.47 -0.14
C THR A 441 -7.61 -19.41 0.94
N PRO A 442 -8.71 -18.73 1.36
CA PRO A 442 -8.66 -17.83 2.49
C PRO A 442 -8.17 -18.53 3.76
N ARG A 443 -7.30 -17.86 4.51
CA ARG A 443 -6.76 -18.32 5.79
C ARG A 443 -7.52 -17.68 6.94
N ASN A 444 -7.37 -18.25 8.14
CA ASN A 444 -8.02 -17.75 9.35
C ASN A 444 -7.27 -16.54 9.94
N PHE A 445 -7.00 -15.50 9.15
CA PHE A 445 -6.47 -14.21 9.59
C PHE A 445 -6.75 -13.16 8.51
N VAL A 446 -6.58 -11.89 8.86
CA VAL A 446 -6.43 -10.80 7.89
C VAL A 446 -4.99 -10.35 7.92
N GLU A 447 -4.24 -10.53 6.84
CA GLU A 447 -2.89 -10.00 6.69
C GLU A 447 -2.97 -8.59 6.09
N VAL A 448 -2.18 -7.69 6.64
CA VAL A 448 -2.12 -6.27 6.24
C VAL A 448 -0.68 -5.97 5.89
N CYS A 449 -0.44 -5.52 4.66
CA CYS A 449 0.83 -4.89 4.30
C CYS A 449 0.66 -3.38 4.36
N VAL A 450 1.56 -2.70 5.06
CA VAL A 450 1.62 -1.23 5.14
C VAL A 450 2.96 -0.81 4.57
N ASP A 451 2.91 -0.11 3.44
CA ASP A 451 4.07 0.18 2.62
C ASP A 451 4.34 1.68 2.61
N MET A 452 5.61 2.07 2.80
CA MET A 452 6.06 3.39 2.35
C MET A 452 5.82 3.50 0.85
N LYS A 453 6.27 2.48 0.13
CA LYS A 453 6.15 2.36 -1.31
C LYS A 453 6.34 0.91 -1.74
N GLN A 454 5.63 0.54 -2.80
CA GLN A 454 5.85 -0.68 -3.56
C GLN A 454 6.18 -0.25 -5.00
N GLN A 455 7.17 -0.89 -5.63
CA GLN A 455 7.58 -0.53 -7.00
C GLN A 455 6.42 -0.70 -8.01
N GLY A 456 6.56 -0.14 -9.20
CA GLY A 456 5.56 -0.26 -10.27
C GLY A 456 5.30 -1.72 -10.71
N VAL A 457 4.18 -1.95 -11.38
CA VAL A 457 3.86 -3.26 -11.97
C VAL A 457 4.47 -3.46 -13.36
N ALA A 458 5.07 -2.42 -13.96
CA ALA A 458 5.58 -2.40 -15.34
C ALA A 458 4.47 -2.66 -16.37
N GLY A 459 4.84 -3.08 -17.59
CA GLY A 459 3.85 -3.50 -18.59
C GLY A 459 4.07 -2.99 -20.02
N TYR A 460 5.19 -2.35 -20.35
CA TYR A 460 5.52 -2.10 -21.76
C TYR A 460 5.66 -3.40 -22.56
N ASN A 461 6.24 -4.41 -21.92
CA ASN A 461 6.17 -5.81 -22.34
C ASN A 461 6.37 -6.71 -21.11
N SER A 462 6.14 -8.01 -21.27
CA SER A 462 6.28 -9.02 -20.19
C SER A 462 7.47 -9.96 -20.44
N TRP A 463 8.53 -9.48 -21.12
CA TRP A 463 9.71 -10.29 -21.49
C TRP A 463 11.04 -9.50 -21.42
N GLY A 464 11.10 -8.47 -20.58
CA GLY A 464 12.35 -7.78 -20.28
C GLY A 464 12.18 -6.37 -19.72
N ALA A 465 11.09 -5.68 -20.07
CA ALA A 465 10.83 -4.34 -19.58
C ALA A 465 10.66 -4.31 -18.06
N ARG A 466 11.26 -3.30 -17.44
CA ARG A 466 11.19 -3.02 -16.00
C ARG A 466 10.26 -1.83 -15.76
N PRO A 467 9.81 -1.59 -14.52
CA PRO A 467 9.21 -0.30 -14.16
C PRO A 467 10.15 0.84 -14.55
N LEU A 468 9.59 1.98 -14.95
CA LEU A 468 10.40 3.18 -15.20
C LEU A 468 11.11 3.64 -13.91
N PRO A 469 12.24 4.36 -14.00
CA PRO A 469 13.01 4.79 -12.82
C PRO A 469 12.19 5.52 -11.76
N GLU A 470 11.25 6.39 -12.15
CA GLU A 470 10.35 7.13 -11.25
C GLU A 470 9.37 6.23 -10.46
N TYR A 471 9.13 5.03 -10.97
CA TYR A 471 8.31 3.99 -10.34
C TYR A 471 9.14 2.86 -9.74
N SER A 472 10.43 3.11 -9.49
CA SER A 472 11.34 2.20 -8.80
C SER A 472 11.70 2.72 -7.40
N ILE A 473 12.28 1.86 -6.56
CA ILE A 473 12.75 2.21 -5.22
C ILE A 473 14.24 1.89 -5.12
N PRO A 474 15.16 2.83 -5.38
CA PRO A 474 16.60 2.57 -5.28
C PRO A 474 17.04 2.11 -3.89
N ALA A 475 17.88 1.08 -3.80
CA ALA A 475 18.37 0.55 -2.52
C ALA A 475 19.49 1.38 -1.87
N ASN A 476 20.09 2.27 -2.66
CA ASN A 476 21.20 3.14 -2.25
C ASN A 476 20.75 4.52 -1.74
N GLN A 477 19.49 4.65 -1.33
CA GLN A 477 18.95 5.88 -0.75
C GLN A 477 18.43 5.65 0.66
N ASN A 478 18.47 6.71 1.47
CA ASN A 478 17.84 6.73 2.78
C ASN A 478 16.36 7.05 2.61
N TYR A 479 15.51 6.30 3.31
CA TYR A 479 14.08 6.59 3.37
C TYR A 479 13.63 6.69 4.82
N LYS A 480 12.79 7.70 5.11
CA LYS A 480 12.13 7.86 6.40
C LYS A 480 10.63 7.91 6.19
N TRP A 481 9.90 7.14 6.97
CA TRP A 481 8.45 7.08 6.90
C TRP A 481 7.87 6.60 8.22
N GLY A 482 6.57 6.76 8.40
CA GLY A 482 5.93 6.37 9.63
C GLY A 482 4.42 6.28 9.51
N PHE A 483 3.84 5.61 10.49
CA PHE A 483 2.41 5.48 10.65
C PHE A 483 2.08 5.25 12.12
N THR A 484 0.81 5.32 12.47
CA THR A 484 0.34 5.10 13.84
C THR A 484 -0.75 4.06 13.86
N LEU A 485 -0.60 3.07 14.74
CA LEU A 485 -1.65 2.13 15.12
C LEU A 485 -2.55 2.77 16.16
N VAL A 486 -3.83 2.93 15.83
CA VAL A 486 -4.79 3.65 16.65
C VAL A 486 -6.02 2.76 16.92
N PRO A 487 -6.17 2.22 18.14
CA PRO A 487 -7.39 1.54 18.57
C PRO A 487 -8.62 2.45 18.49
N PHE A 488 -9.75 1.91 18.05
CA PHE A 488 -11.02 2.63 18.05
C PHE A 488 -12.20 1.72 18.43
N SER A 489 -13.26 2.34 18.94
CA SER A 489 -14.46 1.61 19.42
C SER A 489 -15.70 1.83 18.54
N ASN A 490 -15.74 2.86 17.69
CA ASN A 490 -16.89 3.16 16.84
C ASN A 490 -16.49 4.00 15.62
N ALA A 491 -17.44 4.30 14.72
CA ALA A 491 -17.18 5.10 13.53
C ALA A 491 -16.88 6.58 13.82
N GLY A 492 -17.41 7.14 14.92
CA GLY A 492 -17.11 8.52 15.35
C GLY A 492 -15.65 8.68 15.75
N ASP A 493 -15.07 7.67 16.41
CA ASP A 493 -13.63 7.63 16.70
C ASP A 493 -12.79 7.75 15.42
N ILE A 494 -13.14 7.06 14.34
CA ILE A 494 -12.41 7.11 13.07
C ILE A 494 -12.35 8.54 12.53
N GLN A 495 -13.49 9.25 12.53
CA GLN A 495 -13.58 10.63 12.05
C GLN A 495 -12.71 11.59 12.86
N ILE A 496 -12.67 11.43 14.19
CA ILE A 496 -11.88 12.29 15.08
C ILE A 496 -10.40 11.95 14.99
N LYS A 497 -10.05 10.67 14.99
CA LYS A 497 -8.67 10.18 15.11
C LYS A 497 -7.90 10.21 13.79
N SER A 498 -8.57 10.12 12.65
CA SER A 498 -7.91 10.14 11.32
C SER A 498 -7.29 11.48 10.95
N VAL A 499 -7.70 12.57 11.60
CA VAL A 499 -7.32 13.95 11.24
C VAL A 499 -6.30 14.55 12.21
N LEU A 500 -5.78 13.74 13.12
CA LEU A 500 -4.72 14.09 14.06
C LEU A 500 -3.33 13.80 13.47
N LYS A 501 -2.34 14.58 13.91
CA LYS A 501 -0.90 14.36 13.66
C LYS A 501 -0.31 13.66 14.88
N TYR A 502 0.06 12.39 14.72
CA TYR A 502 0.57 11.52 15.79
C TYR A 502 2.09 11.60 15.97
#